data_AF-A0A841CSP2-F1
#
_entry.id   AF-A0A841CSP2-F1
#
_cell.length_a   1.000
_cell.length_b   1.000
_cell.length_c   1.000
_cell.angle_alpha   90.00
_cell.angle_beta   90.00
_cell.angle_gamma   90.00
#
_symmetry.space_group_name_H-M   'P 1'
#
loop_
_entity.id
_entity.type
_entity.pdbx_description
1 polymer ?
#
loop_
_entity_poly.entity_id
_entity_poly.type
_entity_poly.pdbx_seq_one_letter_code
_entity_poly.pdbx_strand_id
1 'polypeptide(L)'
;MGIDSPGLVVVVSAFDVAEADSAALARSPRWRAAAPAVLRHHLALPPDQVERARELLAPDGWQVREGDVTYALRVQLLSALSCARERSRMASLAQRLGGDWIGWDALQVPQGSA
;
A
#
# COMPACT_ATOMS: atom_id res chain seq x y z
N MET A 1 -9.35 -12.39 -5.12
CA MET A 1 -9.40 -11.26 -4.17
C MET A 1 -9.02 -10.00 -4.92
N GLY A 2 -9.85 -8.96 -4.85
CA GLY A 2 -9.63 -7.66 -5.50
C GLY A 2 -9.49 -6.55 -4.44
N ILE A 3 -9.24 -5.31 -4.88
CA ILE A 3 -9.09 -4.14 -4.01
C ILE A 3 -10.39 -3.82 -3.25
N ASP A 4 -11.55 -4.13 -3.86
CA ASP A 4 -12.88 -3.94 -3.26
C ASP A 4 -13.49 -5.24 -2.73
N SER A 5 -12.67 -6.25 -2.47
CA SER A 5 -13.19 -7.47 -1.85
C SER A 5 -13.85 -7.12 -0.50
N PRO A 6 -15.11 -7.55 -0.28
CA PRO A 6 -15.76 -7.31 0.99
C PRO A 6 -14.98 -8.00 2.11
N GLY A 7 -14.97 -7.39 3.29
CA GLY A 7 -14.30 -7.96 4.46
C GLY A 7 -12.77 -7.82 4.47
N LEU A 8 -12.16 -7.01 3.59
CA LEU A 8 -10.75 -6.65 3.73
C LEU A 8 -10.49 -5.96 5.06
N VAL A 9 -9.53 -6.49 5.83
CA VAL A 9 -9.06 -5.87 7.07
C VAL A 9 -7.56 -5.62 7.00
N VAL A 10 -7.10 -4.56 7.67
CA VAL A 10 -5.68 -4.27 7.82
C VAL A 10 -5.05 -5.37 8.69
N VAL A 11 -4.08 -6.09 8.12
CA VAL A 11 -3.30 -7.11 8.82
C VAL A 11 -1.88 -6.62 9.14
N VAL A 12 -1.34 -5.66 8.38
CA VAL A 12 -0.02 -5.05 8.63
C VAL A 12 -0.11 -3.55 8.36
N SER A 13 0.65 -2.76 9.12
CA SER A 13 0.77 -1.30 8.97
C SER A 13 2.21 -0.86 9.19
N ALA A 14 2.86 -0.22 8.23
CA ALA A 14 4.22 0.28 8.37
C ALA A 14 4.23 1.79 8.14
N PHE A 15 4.34 2.54 9.23
CA PHE A 15 4.35 4.01 9.25
C PHE A 15 5.60 4.57 9.95
N ASP A 16 6.32 3.75 10.71
CA ASP A 16 7.63 4.12 11.23
C ASP A 16 8.67 3.92 10.12
N VAL A 17 9.22 5.03 9.61
CA VAL A 17 10.23 5.03 8.55
C VAL A 17 11.54 4.35 8.97
N ALA A 18 11.79 4.21 10.27
CA ALA A 18 12.95 3.50 10.80
C ALA A 18 12.71 1.98 10.91
N GLU A 19 11.45 1.53 10.91
CA GLU A 19 11.10 0.11 10.93
C GLU A 19 11.36 -0.52 9.55
N ALA A 20 12.09 -1.64 9.53
CA ALA A 20 12.28 -2.40 8.31
C ALA A 20 10.97 -3.08 7.87
N ASP A 21 10.69 -3.11 6.57
CA ASP A 21 9.49 -3.76 6.01
C ASP A 21 9.39 -5.25 6.41
N SER A 22 10.53 -5.94 6.58
CA SER A 22 10.57 -7.32 7.10
C SER A 22 10.09 -7.41 8.55
N ALA A 23 10.46 -6.46 9.41
CA ALA A 23 10.05 -6.41 10.80
C ALA A 23 8.54 -6.15 10.90
N ALA A 24 8.02 -5.19 10.12
CA ALA A 24 6.60 -4.88 10.06
C ALA A 24 5.74 -6.09 9.65
N LEU A 25 6.21 -6.87 8.68
CA LEU A 25 5.56 -8.12 8.28
C LEU A 25 5.65 -9.19 9.39
N ALA A 26 6.84 -9.41 9.96
CA ALA A 26 7.08 -10.45 10.96
C ALA A 26 6.32 -10.22 12.28
N ARG A 27 6.11 -8.96 12.69
CA ARG A 27 5.33 -8.62 13.89
C ARG A 27 3.83 -8.90 13.75
N SER A 28 3.32 -9.19 12.56
CA SER A 28 1.90 -9.42 12.34
C SER A 28 1.55 -10.92 12.33
N PRO A 29 0.89 -11.43 13.38
CA PRO A 29 0.41 -12.82 13.39
C PRO A 29 -0.80 -13.05 12.48
N ARG A 30 -1.47 -11.98 12.02
CA ARG A 30 -2.65 -12.09 11.15
C ARG A 30 -2.29 -12.12 9.66
N TRP A 31 -1.07 -11.72 9.32
CA TRP A 31 -0.61 -11.71 7.94
C TRP A 31 -0.33 -13.13 7.44
N ARG A 32 -0.86 -13.43 6.26
CA ARG A 32 -0.71 -14.73 5.60
C ARG A 32 0.18 -14.55 4.38
N ALA A 33 1.46 -14.90 4.51
CA ALA A 33 2.48 -14.68 3.47
C ALA A 33 2.17 -15.37 2.13
N ALA A 34 1.55 -16.56 2.17
CA ALA A 34 1.19 -17.33 0.98
C ALA A 34 -0.12 -16.86 0.31
N ALA A 35 -0.81 -15.87 0.87
CA ALA A 35 -2.05 -15.33 0.32
C ALA A 35 -1.83 -13.91 -0.22
N PRO A 36 -2.46 -13.54 -1.36
CA PRO A 36 -2.41 -12.16 -1.82
C PRO A 36 -2.91 -11.18 -0.76
N ALA A 37 -2.38 -9.96 -0.78
CA ALA A 37 -2.82 -8.83 0.01
C ALA A 37 -3.07 -7.62 -0.90
N VAL A 38 -3.98 -6.73 -0.49
CA VAL A 38 -4.01 -5.37 -1.05
C VAL A 38 -2.92 -4.59 -0.34
N LEU A 39 -1.88 -4.19 -1.06
CA LEU A 39 -0.92 -3.21 -0.57
C LEU A 39 -1.51 -1.82 -0.81
N ARG A 40 -1.69 -1.04 0.26
CA ARG A 40 -2.23 0.32 0.24
C ARG A 40 -1.16 1.28 0.76
N HIS A 41 -0.58 2.09 -0.10
CA HIS A 41 0.28 3.21 0.32
C HIS A 41 -0.56 4.44 0.63
N HIS A 42 -0.12 5.18 1.64
CA HIS A 42 -0.69 6.45 2.07
C HIS A 42 0.23 7.57 1.59
N LEU A 43 -0.29 8.48 0.76
CA LEU A 43 0.43 9.58 0.15
C LEU A 43 -0.24 10.90 0.54
N ALA A 44 0.55 11.85 1.03
CA ALA A 44 0.14 13.25 1.10
C ALA A 44 0.51 13.89 -0.24
N LEU A 45 -0.46 14.15 -1.11
CA LEU A 45 -0.22 14.79 -2.41
C LEU A 45 -0.98 16.12 -2.48
N PRO A 46 -0.44 17.13 -3.17
CA PRO A 46 -1.23 18.28 -3.60
C PRO A 46 -2.48 17.82 -4.39
N PRO A 47 -3.67 18.40 -4.16
CA PRO A 47 -4.91 17.96 -4.83
C PRO A 47 -4.83 17.96 -6.36
N ASP A 48 -4.12 18.94 -6.93
CA ASP A 48 -3.89 19.09 -8.37
C ASP A 48 -2.97 18.00 -8.95
N GLN A 49 -2.24 17.28 -8.10
CA GLN A 49 -1.28 16.24 -8.51
C GLN A 49 -1.85 14.81 -8.41
N VAL A 50 -3.06 14.64 -7.87
CA VAL A 50 -3.67 13.31 -7.68
C VAL A 50 -3.95 12.61 -9.01
N GLU A 51 -4.47 13.32 -10.01
CA GLU A 51 -4.71 12.74 -11.34
C GLU A 51 -3.38 12.35 -12.00
N ARG A 52 -2.35 13.19 -11.85
CA ARG A 52 -1.02 12.86 -12.37
C ARG A 52 -0.44 11.61 -11.72
N ALA A 53 -0.66 11.42 -10.42
CA ALA A 53 -0.27 10.18 -9.74
C ALA A 53 -1.01 8.97 -10.32
N ARG A 54 -2.31 9.10 -10.61
CA ARG A 54 -3.14 8.05 -11.23
C ARG A 54 -2.58 7.64 -12.60
N GLU A 55 -2.27 8.58 -13.46
CA GLU A 55 -1.68 8.33 -14.79
C GLU A 55 -0.33 7.59 -14.70
N LEU A 56 0.54 8.00 -13.78
CA LEU A 56 1.89 7.42 -13.63
C LEU A 56 1.85 6.01 -13.02
N LEU A 57 0.82 5.71 -12.24
CA LEU A 57 0.70 4.47 -11.49
C LEU A 57 -0.14 3.40 -12.21
N ALA A 58 -1.12 3.81 -13.03
CA ALA A 58 -2.02 2.91 -13.74
C ALA A 58 -1.31 1.85 -14.62
N PRO A 59 -0.22 2.16 -15.37
CA PRO A 59 0.48 1.15 -16.17
C PRO A 59 1.03 -0.03 -15.36
N ASP A 60 1.36 0.20 -14.09
CA ASP A 60 1.87 -0.81 -13.16
C ASP A 60 0.76 -1.51 -12.36
N GLY A 61 -0.51 -1.31 -12.75
CA GLY A 61 -1.69 -1.95 -12.18
C GLY A 61 -2.16 -1.36 -10.84
N TRP A 62 -1.71 -0.16 -10.49
CA TRP A 62 -2.13 0.53 -9.29
C TRP A 62 -3.43 1.29 -9.51
N GLN A 63 -4.29 1.29 -8.49
CA GLN A 63 -5.45 2.18 -8.42
C GLN A 63 -5.15 3.32 -7.45
N VAL A 64 -5.47 4.55 -7.86
CA VAL A 64 -5.35 5.74 -6.99
C VAL A 64 -6.74 6.19 -6.56
N ARG A 65 -6.95 6.29 -5.25
CA ARG A 65 -8.18 6.78 -4.63
C ARG A 65 -7.89 8.03 -3.81
N GLU A 66 -8.66 9.06 -4.07
CA GLU A 66 -8.60 10.31 -3.33
C GLU A 66 -9.46 10.22 -2.07
N GLY A 67 -9.03 10.93 -1.02
CA GLY A 67 -9.67 11.04 0.29
C GLY A 67 -8.88 12.04 1.13
N ASP A 68 -9.00 11.98 2.45
CA ASP A 68 -8.19 12.83 3.36
C ASP A 68 -6.68 12.66 3.14
N VAL A 69 -6.28 11.45 2.72
CA VAL A 69 -4.98 11.15 2.12
C VAL A 69 -5.20 10.40 0.82
N THR A 70 -4.25 10.50 -0.12
CA THR A 70 -4.30 9.75 -1.36
C THR A 70 -3.84 8.32 -1.11
N TYR A 71 -4.64 7.34 -1.54
CA TYR A 71 -4.29 5.93 -1.48
C TYR A 71 -3.84 5.41 -2.84
N ALA A 72 -2.68 4.76 -2.88
CA ALA A 72 -2.27 3.92 -4.01
C ALA A 72 -2.43 2.45 -3.62
N LEU A 73 -3.28 1.70 -4.34
CA LEU A 73 -3.66 0.33 -4.01
C LEU A 73 -3.30 -0.65 -5.13
N ARG A 74 -2.75 -1.82 -4.77
CA ARG A 74 -2.55 -2.95 -5.70
C ARG A 74 -2.64 -4.28 -4.99
N VAL A 75 -3.24 -5.29 -5.62
CA VAL A 75 -3.24 -6.68 -5.12
C VAL A 75 -1.93 -7.35 -5.52
N GLN A 76 -1.22 -7.96 -4.57
CA GLN A 76 -0.01 -8.74 -4.84
C GLN A 76 0.33 -9.69 -3.69
N LEU A 77 1.22 -10.64 -3.93
CA LEU A 77 1.89 -11.37 -2.85
C LEU A 77 2.96 -10.46 -2.23
N LEU A 78 3.00 -10.43 -0.90
CA LEU A 78 3.95 -9.60 -0.17
C LEU A 78 5.16 -10.41 0.27
N SER A 79 6.31 -9.78 0.12
CA SER A 79 7.59 -10.16 0.72
C SER A 79 8.24 -8.90 1.26
N ALA A 80 9.19 -9.05 2.19
CA ALA A 80 9.95 -7.91 2.67
C ALA A 80 10.62 -7.12 1.52
N LEU A 81 11.16 -7.83 0.52
CA LEU A 81 11.80 -7.22 -0.64
C LEU A 81 10.81 -6.45 -1.51
N SER A 82 9.62 -7.00 -1.77
CA SER A 82 8.60 -6.30 -2.57
C SER A 82 8.10 -5.06 -1.84
N CYS A 83 7.84 -5.14 -0.53
CA CYS A 83 7.41 -4.00 0.26
C CYS A 83 8.47 -2.88 0.25
N ALA A 84 9.75 -3.22 0.46
CA ALA A 84 10.83 -2.23 0.43
C ALA A 84 10.96 -1.54 -0.94
N ARG A 85 10.88 -2.31 -2.04
CA ARG A 85 10.91 -1.75 -3.40
C ARG A 85 9.74 -0.81 -3.67
N GLU A 86 8.53 -1.23 -3.33
CA GLU A 86 7.34 -0.40 -3.55
C GLU A 86 7.33 0.83 -2.64
N ARG A 87 7.80 0.73 -1.39
CA ARG A 87 8.02 1.88 -0.51
C ARG A 87 8.96 2.90 -1.15
N SER A 88 10.14 2.48 -1.63
CA SER A 88 11.08 3.38 -2.32
C SER A 88 10.47 4.01 -3.57
N ARG A 89 9.71 3.25 -4.36
CA ARG A 89 9.03 3.74 -5.56
C ARG A 89 7.97 4.78 -5.21
N MET A 90 7.14 4.53 -4.19
CA MET A 90 6.07 5.44 -3.76
C MET A 90 6.61 6.71 -3.11
N ALA A 91 7.64 6.61 -2.27
CA ALA A 91 8.32 7.77 -1.69
C ALA A 91 8.92 8.66 -2.78
N SER A 92 9.63 8.06 -3.75
CA SER A 92 10.20 8.79 -4.88
C SER A 92 9.12 9.44 -5.75
N LEU A 93 7.98 8.78 -5.95
CA LEU A 93 6.86 9.33 -6.71
C LEU A 93 6.24 10.53 -5.99
N ALA A 94 5.89 10.38 -4.71
CA ALA A 94 5.25 11.42 -3.92
C ALA A 94 6.11 12.69 -3.86
N GLN A 95 7.41 12.53 -3.56
CA GLN A 95 8.36 13.64 -3.54
C GLN A 95 8.40 14.40 -4.88
N ARG A 96 8.42 13.67 -6.01
CA ARG A 96 8.46 14.27 -7.36
C ARG A 96 7.19 15.04 -7.71
N LEU A 97 6.08 14.69 -7.07
CA LEU A 97 4.79 15.35 -7.22
C LEU A 97 4.58 16.45 -6.15
N GLY A 98 5.62 16.81 -5.38
CA GLY A 98 5.53 17.84 -4.34
C GLY A 98 4.81 17.38 -3.07
N GLY A 99 4.67 16.07 -2.88
CA GLY A 99 4.05 15.44 -1.73
C GLY A 99 5.01 14.59 -0.90
N ASP A 100 4.45 13.77 -0.01
CA ASP A 100 5.19 12.89 0.89
C ASP A 100 4.56 11.49 0.97
N TRP A 101 5.39 10.50 1.30
CA TRP A 101 4.96 9.13 1.58
C TRP A 101 4.86 8.92 3.10
N ILE A 102 3.67 8.55 3.55
CA ILE A 102 3.34 8.48 4.98
C ILE A 102 3.57 7.07 5.53
N GLY A 103 3.22 6.05 4.75
CA GLY A 103 3.20 4.68 5.23
C GLY A 103 2.51 3.72 4.26
N TRP A 104 2.40 2.46 4.65
CA TRP A 104 1.62 1.46 3.92
C TRP A 104 0.86 0.51 4.85
N ASP A 105 -0.28 0.01 4.37
CA ASP A 105 -1.01 -1.10 4.98
C ASP A 105 -1.04 -2.31 4.04
N ALA A 106 -1.05 -3.51 4.61
CA ALA A 106 -1.47 -4.71 3.91
C ALA A 106 -2.86 -5.12 4.39
N LEU A 107 -3.78 -5.32 3.45
CA LEU A 107 -5.13 -5.79 3.74
C LEU A 107 -5.34 -7.20 3.20
N GLN A 108 -5.96 -8.05 4.00
CA GLN A 108 -6.39 -9.39 3.61
C GLN A 108 -7.80 -9.65 4.13
N VAL A 109 -8.55 -10.50 3.45
CA VAL A 109 -9.80 -11.02 4.01
C VAL A 109 -9.44 -12.00 5.15
N PRO A 110 -10.04 -11.89 6.34
CA PRO A 110 -9.86 -12.84 7.43
C PRO A 110 -10.20 -14.28 7.01
N GLN A 111 -9.53 -15.28 7.60
CA GLN A 111 -9.99 -16.65 7.46
C GLN A 111 -11.34 -16.81 8.19
N GLY A 112 -12.31 -17.49 7.55
CA GLY A 112 -13.65 -17.73 8.08
C GLY A 112 -14.72 -16.74 7.60
N SER A 113 -14.37 -15.79 6.74
CA SER A 113 -15.34 -14.94 6.04
C SER A 113 -15.68 -15.58 4.68
N ALA A 114 -16.55 -16.59 4.69
CA ALA A 114 -17.18 -17.17 3.52
C ALA A 114 -18.70 -17.05 3.65
#